data_AF-A0A947CGR1-F1
#
_entry.id   AF-A0A947CGR1-F1
#
_cell.length_a   1.000
_cell.length_b   1.000
_cell.length_c   1.000
_cell.angle_alpha   90.00
_cell.angle_beta   90.00
_cell.angle_gamma   90.00
#
_symmetry.space_group_name_H-M   'P 1'
#
loop_
_entity.id
_entity.type
_entity.pdbx_description
1 polymer ?
#
loop_
_entity_poly.entity_id
_entity_poly.type
_entity_poly.pdbx_seq_one_letter_code
_entity_poly.pdbx_strand_id
1 'polypeptide(L)' 'MLKEPYTIELNDRQHEYLERMRDKYDLPDVGKAVRVLVDFAMHEPAEEARLFTDIRCSGC' A
#
# COMPACT_ATOMS: atom_id res chain seq x y z
N MET A 1 11.20 -7.87 -15.12
CA MET A 1 11.87 -6.84 -14.28
C MET A 1 12.29 -7.47 -12.96
N LEU A 2 13.52 -7.21 -12.51
CA LEU A 2 13.99 -7.59 -11.19
C LEU A 2 13.39 -6.64 -10.15
N LYS A 3 13.18 -7.11 -8.92
CA LYS A 3 12.70 -6.29 -7.80
C LYS A 3 13.90 -5.87 -6.96
N GLU A 4 14.12 -4.57 -6.84
CA GLU A 4 15.12 -4.00 -5.93
C GLU A 4 14.47 -3.66 -4.58
N PRO A 5 15.19 -3.80 -3.45
CA PRO A 5 14.69 -3.37 -2.16
C PRO A 5 14.76 -1.83 -2.04
N TYR A 6 13.66 -1.24 -1.56
CA TYR A 6 13.58 0.18 -1.23
C TYR A 6 13.08 0.35 0.20
N THR A 7 13.75 1.20 0.98
CA THR A 7 13.32 1.54 2.35
C THR A 7 12.32 2.69 2.30
N ILE A 8 11.23 2.56 3.06
CA ILE A 8 10.22 3.60 3.24
C ILE A 8 9.90 3.75 4.72
N GLU A 9 9.44 4.93 5.12
CA GLU A 9 8.98 5.21 6.48
C GLU A 9 7.47 4.98 6.58
N LEU A 10 7.04 4.24 7.60
CA LEU A 10 5.64 3.96 7.91
C LEU A 10 5.45 4.12 9.42
N ASN A 11 4.27 4.61 9.82
CA ASN A 11 3.87 4.52 11.22
C ASN A 11 3.31 3.13 11.55
N ASP A 12 3.16 2.84 12.85
CA ASP A 12 2.71 1.53 13.33
C ASP A 12 1.36 1.10 12.72
N ARG A 13 0.39 2.02 12.60
CA ARG A 13 -0.93 1.71 12.03
C ARG A 13 -0.85 1.33 10.56
N GLN A 14 0.00 2.00 9.79
CA GLN A 14 0.23 1.69 8.38
C GLN A 14 0.92 0.33 8.23
N HIS A 15 1.91 0.04 9.07
CA HIS A 15 2.59 -1.25 9.07
C HIS A 15 1.64 -2.39 9.46
N GLU A 16 0.86 -2.23 10.53
CA GLU A 16 -0.16 -3.19 10.97
C GLU A 16 -1.21 -3.46 9.89
N TYR A 17 -1.65 -2.43 9.16
CA TYR A 17 -2.56 -2.61 8.04
C TYR A 17 -1.95 -3.53 6.96
N LEU A 18 -0.69 -3.30 6.61
CA LEU A 18 -0.01 -4.11 5.59
C LEU A 18 0.23 -5.54 6.05
N GLU A 19 0.58 -5.76 7.33
CA GLU A 19 0.70 -7.09 7.92
C GLU A 19 -0.63 -7.84 7.88
N ARG A 20 -1.74 -7.17 8.23
CA ARG A 20 -3.08 -7.75 8.10
C ARG A 20 -3.43 -8.10 6.66
N MET A 21 -3.03 -7.29 5.67
CA MET A 21 -3.27 -7.60 4.26
C MET A 21 -2.40 -8.76 3.79
N ARG A 22 -1.15 -8.86 4.27
CA ARG A 22 -0.29 -10.01 4.03
C ARG A 22 -0.98 -11.29 4.49
N ASP A 23 -1.44 -11.33 5.73
CA ASP A 23 -2.06 -12.52 6.32
C ASP A 23 -3.40 -12.86 5.66
N LYS A 24 -4.25 -11.85 5.43
CA LYS A 24 -5.59 -12.03 4.83
C LYS A 24 -5.54 -12.63 3.43
N TYR A 25 -4.53 -12.27 2.63
CA TYR A 25 -4.41 -12.68 1.24
C TYR A 25 -3.26 -13.68 1.00
N ASP A 26 -2.70 -14.25 2.08
CA ASP A 26 -1.60 -15.22 2.04
C ASP A 26 -0.41 -14.76 1.18
N LEU A 27 0.01 -13.51 1.40
CA LEU A 27 1.12 -12.91 0.66
C LEU A 27 2.46 -13.31 1.29
N PRO A 28 3.51 -13.51 0.48
CA PRO A 28 4.82 -13.96 0.97
C PRO A 28 5.52 -12.96 1.89
N ASP A 29 5.24 -11.67 1.73
CA ASP A 29 5.85 -10.59 2.51
C ASP A 29 4.97 -9.32 2.46
N VAL A 30 5.19 -8.43 3.44
CA VAL A 30 4.58 -7.08 3.48
C VAL A 30 4.89 -6.30 2.19
N GLY A 31 6.08 -6.49 1.61
CA GLY A 31 6.45 -5.88 0.33
C GLY A 31 5.51 -6.26 -0.81
N LYS A 32 4.89 -7.45 -0.79
CA LYS A 32 3.91 -7.88 -1.79
C LYS A 32 2.60 -7.14 -1.58
N ALA A 33 2.19 -6.89 -0.34
CA ALA A 33 1.03 -6.06 -0.04
C ALA A 33 1.23 -4.64 -0.60
N VAL A 34 2.39 -4.03 -0.35
CA VAL A 34 2.74 -2.70 -0.91
C VAL A 34 2.70 -2.73 -2.44
N ARG A 35 3.34 -3.72 -3.09
CA ARG A 35 3.33 -3.84 -4.55
C ARG A 35 1.91 -3.97 -5.10
N VAL A 36 1.03 -4.77 -4.48
CA VAL A 36 -0.37 -4.89 -4.92
C VAL A 36 -1.10 -3.55 -4.88
N LEU A 37 -0.89 -2.75 -3.82
CA LEU A 37 -1.52 -1.43 -3.70
C LEU A 37 -0.99 -0.44 -4.75
N VAL A 38 0.33 -0.42 -4.96
CA VAL A 38 0.98 0.45 -5.94
C VAL A 38 0.59 0.05 -7.36
N ASP A 39 0.65 -1.25 -7.68
CA ASP A 39 0.24 -1.78 -8.97
C ASP A 39 -1.23 -1.43 -9.26
N PHE A 40 -2.12 -1.55 -8.28
CA PHE A 40 -3.53 -1.17 -8.45
C PHE A 40 -3.68 0.32 -8.80
N ALA A 41 -3.04 1.21 -8.04
CA ALA A 41 -3.10 2.65 -8.32
C ALA A 41 -2.57 2.98 -9.72
N MET A 42 -1.43 2.40 -10.12
CA MET A 42 -0.82 2.63 -11.43
C MET A 42 -1.71 2.21 -12.62
N HIS A 43 -2.56 1.20 -12.44
CA HIS A 43 -3.42 0.68 -13.51
C HIS A 43 -4.84 1.27 -13.50
N GLU A 44 -5.22 1.98 -12.44
CA GLU A 44 -6.55 2.57 -12.27
C GLU A 44 -6.46 4.09 -12.03
N PRO A 45 -6.28 4.92 -13.10
CA PRO A 45 -5.99 6.35 -12.96
C PRO A 45 -7.05 7.15 -12.17
N ALA A 46 -8.32 6.74 -12.24
CA ALA A 46 -9.38 7.36 -11.46
C ALA A 46 -9.21 7.10 -9.96
N GLU A 47 -8.80 5.90 -9.58
CA GLU A 47 -8.56 5.53 -8.18
C GLU A 47 -7.23 6.12 -7.68
N GLU A 48 -6.20 6.21 -8.53
CA GLU A 48 -4.98 6.98 -8.22
C GLU A 48 -5.31 8.43 -7.88
N ALA A 49 -6.08 9.11 -8.74
CA ALA A 49 -6.50 10.48 -8.50
C ALA A 49 -7.23 10.61 -7.15
N ARG A 50 -8.16 9.71 -6.85
CA ARG A 50 -8.88 9.69 -5.57
C ARG A 50 -7.95 9.45 -4.37
N LEU A 51 -6.93 8.58 -4.49
CA LEU A 51 -5.98 8.32 -3.41
C LEU A 51 -5.22 9.57 -2.96
N PHE A 52 -4.89 10.46 -3.89
CA PHE A 52 -4.08 11.66 -3.62
C PHE A 52 -4.89 12.95 -3.47
N THR A 53 -6.13 12.99 -3.95
CA THR A 53 -6.98 14.21 -3.91
C THR A 53 -8.04 14.17 -2.82
N ASP A 54 -8.48 12.98 -2.39
CA ASP A 54 -9.43 12.87 -1.29
C ASP A 54 -8.72 13.22 0.02
N ILE A 55 -9.09 14.36 0.61
CA ILE A 55 -8.65 14.74 1.95
C ILE A 55 -9.30 13.76 2.94
N ARG A 56 -8.52 12.79 3.39
CA ARG A 56 -8.92 11.90 4.48
C ARG A 56 -8.52 12.56 5.79
N CYS A 57 -9.47 13.18 6.49
CA CYS A 57 -9.32 13.43 7.93
C CYS A 57 -9.24 12.05 8.61
N SER A 58 -8.05 11.46 8.70
CA SER A 58 -7.78 10.30 9.56
C SER A 58 -7.17 10.72 10.90
N GLY A 59 -7.31 12.01 11.24
CA GLY A 59 -6.79 12.66 12.45
C GLY A 59 -7.49 13.99 12.78
N CYS A 60 -8.70 14.17 12.28
CA CYS A 60 -9.78 14.98 12.84
C CYS A 60 -10.83 13.93 13.24
#